data_AF-A0A2S0JPT0-F1
#
_entry.id   AF-A0A2S0JPT0-F1
#
_cell.length_a   1.000
_cell.length_b   1.000
_cell.length_c   1.000
_cell.angle_alpha   90.00
_cell.angle_beta   90.00
_cell.angle_gamma   90.00
#
_symmetry.space_group_name_H-M   'P 1'
#
loop_
_entity.id
_entity.type
_entity.pdbx_description
1 polymer ?
#
loop_
_entity_poly.entity_id
_entity_poly.type
_entity_poly.pdbx_seq_one_letter_code
_entity_poly.pdbx_strand_id
1 'polypeptide(L)'
;MVLSNIKSKWFLLVISIYLTFGFYLLYLTYSKTFINITVKEENGEWLVVDPYFEDWATKQQIEPGDIIIKVDGAGINNIANLKYDFVLRAANDLMIKKPNGNLIDIHIKPLDIPQQFYYVLVAPTCYYFLTFIISLYLYFKQKNWI
;
A
#
# COMPACT_ATOMS: atom_id res chain seq x y z
N MET A 1 -11.45 -35.12 -29.02
CA MET A 1 -11.52 -35.19 -27.54
C MET A 1 -10.23 -34.72 -26.85
N VAL A 2 -9.03 -35.10 -27.32
CA VAL A 2 -7.74 -34.71 -26.70
C VAL A 2 -7.46 -33.19 -26.78
N LEU A 3 -7.79 -32.55 -27.90
CA LEU A 3 -7.49 -31.13 -28.13
C LEU A 3 -8.29 -30.17 -27.21
N SER A 4 -9.55 -30.49 -26.87
CA SER A 4 -10.35 -29.65 -25.96
C SER A 4 -9.88 -29.78 -24.51
N ASN A 5 -9.38 -30.95 -24.13
CA ASN A 5 -8.84 -31.20 -22.80
C ASN A 5 -7.51 -30.44 -22.58
N ILE A 6 -6.66 -30.37 -23.60
CA ILE A 6 -5.43 -29.56 -23.57
C ILE A 6 -5.76 -28.07 -23.46
N LYS A 7 -6.67 -27.54 -24.29
CA LYS A 7 -7.10 -26.13 -24.21
C LYS A 7 -7.70 -25.77 -22.85
N SER A 8 -8.48 -26.69 -22.25
CA SER A 8 -9.04 -26.50 -20.92
C SER A 8 -7.98 -26.49 -19.82
N LYS A 9 -6.96 -27.35 -19.90
CA LYS A 9 -5.85 -27.37 -18.93
C LYS A 9 -4.99 -26.11 -19.02
N TRP A 10 -4.70 -25.64 -20.23
CA TRP A 10 -3.98 -24.39 -20.43
C TRP A 10 -4.75 -23.18 -19.91
N PHE A 11 -6.06 -23.13 -20.15
CA PHE A 11 -6.91 -22.07 -19.60
C PHE A 11 -6.89 -22.03 -18.07
N LEU A 12 -7.02 -23.20 -17.42
CA LEU A 12 -6.92 -23.31 -15.96
C LEU A 12 -5.55 -22.88 -15.42
N LEU A 13 -4.48 -23.22 -16.12
CA LEU A 13 -3.12 -22.79 -15.77
C LEU A 13 -2.99 -21.27 -15.83
N VAL A 14 -3.47 -20.64 -16.90
CA VAL A 14 -3.43 -19.18 -17.06
C VAL A 14 -4.24 -18.48 -15.95
N ILE A 15 -5.43 -19.00 -15.62
CA ILE A 15 -6.23 -18.50 -14.50
C ILE A 15 -5.47 -18.61 -13.18
N SER A 16 -4.83 -19.75 -12.92
CA SER A 16 -4.10 -19.98 -11.67
C SER A 16 -2.94 -19.00 -11.52
N ILE A 17 -2.19 -18.76 -12.59
CA ILE A 17 -1.12 -17.74 -12.61
C ILE A 17 -1.72 -16.35 -12.37
N TYR A 18 -2.76 -15.98 -13.09
CA TYR A 18 -3.43 -14.68 -12.95
C TYR A 18 -3.92 -14.43 -11.51
N LEU A 19 -4.54 -15.44 -10.88
CA LEU A 19 -4.97 -15.40 -9.48
C LEU A 19 -3.80 -15.24 -8.52
N THR A 20 -2.74 -16.02 -8.71
CA THR A 20 -1.55 -15.97 -7.86
C THR A 20 -0.91 -14.57 -7.89
N PHE A 21 -0.70 -14.01 -9.08
CA PHE A 21 -0.15 -12.65 -9.22
C PHE A 21 -1.09 -11.59 -8.65
N GLY A 22 -2.39 -11.70 -8.88
CA GLY A 22 -3.37 -10.78 -8.31
C GLY A 22 -3.34 -10.77 -6.79
N PHE A 23 -3.45 -11.93 -6.16
CA PHE A 23 -3.39 -12.03 -4.70
C PHE A 23 -2.05 -11.57 -4.14
N TYR A 24 -0.94 -11.86 -4.83
CA TYR A 24 0.38 -11.37 -4.43
C TYR A 24 0.46 -9.84 -4.43
N LEU A 25 -0.04 -9.18 -5.49
CA LEU A 25 -0.07 -7.72 -5.57
C LEU A 25 -0.98 -7.12 -4.50
N LEU A 26 -2.17 -7.70 -4.28
CA LEU A 26 -3.08 -7.25 -3.22
C LEU A 26 -2.47 -7.37 -1.82
N TYR A 27 -1.78 -8.47 -1.56
CA TYR A 27 -1.04 -8.67 -0.30
C TYR A 27 0.05 -7.61 -0.12
N LEU A 28 0.85 -7.37 -1.16
CA LEU A 28 1.92 -6.37 -1.13
C LEU A 28 1.35 -4.98 -0.84
N THR A 29 0.25 -4.61 -1.50
CA THR A 29 -0.45 -3.35 -1.28
C THR A 29 -1.01 -3.22 0.13
N TYR A 30 -1.57 -4.29 0.69
CA TYR A 30 -2.09 -4.28 2.06
C TYR A 30 -1.00 -4.23 3.13
N SER A 31 0.20 -4.75 2.82
CA SER A 31 1.28 -4.91 3.80
C SER A 31 1.92 -3.60 4.28
N LYS A 32 1.83 -2.51 3.50
CA LYS A 32 2.41 -1.22 3.83
C LYS A 32 1.39 -0.11 3.74
N THR A 33 1.13 0.55 4.87
CA THR A 33 0.23 1.70 4.89
C THR A 33 0.90 2.91 4.27
N PHE A 34 0.25 3.52 3.29
CA PHE A 34 0.73 4.73 2.64
C PHE A 34 0.27 5.96 3.42
N ILE A 35 1.22 6.76 3.89
CA ILE A 35 1.02 7.87 4.83
C ILE A 35 1.43 9.22 4.25
N ASN A 36 2.38 9.22 3.30
CA ASN A 36 2.83 10.39 2.54
C ASN A 36 3.06 11.65 3.39
N ILE A 37 4.06 11.61 4.27
CA ILE A 37 4.45 12.74 5.12
C ILE A 37 5.64 13.46 4.50
N THR A 38 5.51 14.76 4.25
CA THR A 38 6.63 15.59 3.82
C THR A 38 7.53 15.87 5.02
N VAL A 39 8.82 15.62 4.86
CA VAL A 39 9.83 15.82 5.89
C VAL A 39 10.95 16.71 5.39
N LYS A 40 11.64 17.39 6.31
CA LYS A 40 12.82 18.19 6.01
C LYS A 40 13.95 17.79 6.93
N GLU A 41 15.15 17.67 6.39
CA GLU A 41 16.35 17.49 7.19
C GLU A 41 16.83 18.87 7.68
N GLU A 42 16.86 19.08 8.99
CA GLU A 42 17.54 20.22 9.62
C GLU A 42 18.43 19.70 10.76
N ASN A 43 19.70 20.12 10.79
CA ASN A 43 20.67 19.72 11.81
C ASN A 43 20.84 18.18 11.99
N GLY A 44 20.59 17.39 10.95
CA GLY A 44 20.64 15.93 10.99
C GLY A 44 19.41 15.26 11.62
N GLU A 45 18.37 16.05 11.91
CA GLU A 45 17.06 15.58 12.35
C GLU A 45 16.04 15.74 11.22
N TRP A 46 15.05 14.85 11.16
CA TRP A 46 14.01 14.85 10.13
C TRP A 46 12.71 15.38 10.72
N LEU A 47 12.39 16.62 10.39
CA LEU A 47 11.21 17.32 10.87
C LEU A 47 10.02 17.08 9.94
N VAL A 48 8.85 16.86 10.52
CA VAL A 48 7.58 16.87 9.81
C VAL A 48 7.31 18.29 9.31
N VAL A 49 7.12 18.44 8.02
CA VAL A 49 6.73 19.72 7.40
C VAL A 49 5.22 19.74 7.21
N ASP A 50 4.71 18.72 6.53
CA ASP A 50 3.30 18.67 6.12
C ASP A 50 2.84 17.22 5.91
N PRO A 51 1.83 16.76 6.68
CA PRO A 51 1.21 15.47 6.46
C PRO A 51 0.11 15.57 5.38
N TYR A 52 0.21 14.77 4.31
CA TYR A 52 -0.79 14.77 3.24
C TYR A 52 -2.21 14.42 3.72
N PHE A 53 -2.34 13.60 4.78
CA PHE A 53 -3.61 13.25 5.40
C PHE A 53 -3.76 13.97 6.74
N GLU A 54 -4.13 15.25 6.70
CA GLU A 54 -4.24 16.13 7.88
C GLU A 54 -5.14 15.57 8.99
N ASP A 55 -6.32 15.02 8.63
CA ASP A 55 -7.27 14.45 9.59
C ASP A 55 -6.68 13.26 10.36
N TRP A 56 -5.94 12.40 9.66
CA TRP A 56 -5.29 11.24 10.26
C TRP A 56 -4.11 11.67 11.13
N ALA A 57 -3.28 12.58 10.63
CA ALA A 57 -2.14 13.11 11.37
C ALA A 57 -2.59 13.79 12.67
N THR A 58 -3.63 14.62 12.61
CA THR A 58 -4.22 15.28 13.78
C THR A 58 -4.73 14.28 14.82
N LYS A 59 -5.40 13.20 14.40
CA LYS A 59 -5.86 12.13 15.30
C LYS A 59 -4.70 11.40 15.99
N GLN A 60 -3.59 11.23 15.29
CA GLN A 60 -2.36 10.63 15.81
C GLN A 60 -1.47 11.67 16.52
N GLN A 61 -1.94 12.91 16.67
CA GLN A 61 -1.21 14.02 17.27
C GLN A 61 0.13 14.29 16.59
N ILE A 62 0.21 14.11 15.27
CA ILE A 62 1.37 14.47 14.46
C ILE A 62 1.22 15.93 14.03
N GLU A 63 2.23 16.73 14.35
CA GLU A 63 2.22 18.18 14.09
C GLU A 63 3.46 18.59 13.31
N PRO A 64 3.39 19.65 12.49
CA PRO A 64 4.57 20.25 11.87
C PRO A 64 5.61 20.66 12.93
N GLY A 65 6.87 20.32 12.67
CA GLY A 65 8.00 20.52 13.60
C GLY A 65 8.31 19.32 14.49
N ASP A 66 7.47 18.30 14.50
CA ASP A 66 7.79 17.03 15.14
C ASP A 66 8.97 16.33 14.46
N ILE A 67 9.80 15.61 15.23
CA ILE A 67 10.97 14.92 14.71
C ILE A 67 10.69 13.43 14.56
N ILE A 68 10.83 12.88 13.36
CA ILE A 68 10.70 11.43 13.15
C ILE A 68 12.04 10.76 13.44
N ILE A 69 12.06 9.79 14.36
CA ILE A 69 13.27 9.05 14.76
C ILE A 69 13.33 7.68 14.08
N LYS A 70 12.21 6.94 14.12
CA LYS A 70 12.14 5.59 13.55
C LYS A 70 10.91 5.40 12.68
N VAL A 71 11.07 4.54 11.69
CA VAL A 71 10.01 4.07 10.79
C VAL A 71 10.16 2.56 10.68
N ASP A 72 9.08 1.83 10.94
CA ASP A 72 9.05 0.35 10.88
C ASP A 72 10.20 -0.29 11.69
N GLY A 73 10.53 0.30 12.85
CA GLY A 73 11.62 -0.14 13.73
C GLY A 73 13.04 0.23 13.26
N ALA A 74 13.21 0.72 12.03
CA ALA A 74 14.49 1.21 11.52
C ALA A 74 14.66 2.70 11.81
N GLY A 75 15.89 3.15 12.09
CA GLY A 75 16.20 4.57 12.20
C GLY A 75 15.95 5.29 10.87
N ILE A 76 15.41 6.51 10.93
CA ILE A 76 14.99 7.26 9.73
C ILE A 76 16.12 7.47 8.70
N ASN A 77 17.36 7.62 9.17
CA ASN A 77 18.55 7.76 8.32
C ASN A 77 18.89 6.51 7.49
N ASN A 78 18.32 5.35 7.85
CA ASN A 78 18.52 4.11 7.12
C ASN A 78 17.46 3.90 6.02
N ILE A 79 16.52 4.83 5.85
CA ILE A 79 15.48 4.76 4.83
C ILE A 79 16.05 5.29 3.52
N ALA A 80 16.42 4.38 2.62
CA ALA A 80 17.12 4.70 1.37
C ALA A 80 16.44 5.77 0.50
N ASN A 81 15.11 5.84 0.51
CA ASN A 81 14.33 6.75 -0.35
C ASN A 81 14.20 8.16 0.22
N LEU A 82 14.44 8.36 1.52
CA LEU A 82 14.15 9.63 2.18
C LEU A 82 15.15 10.74 1.79
N LYS A 83 16.39 10.34 1.51
CA LYS A 83 17.50 11.24 1.14
C LYS A 83 17.27 12.01 -0.16
N TYR A 84 16.40 11.50 -1.04
CA TYR A 84 16.16 12.08 -2.36
C TYR A 84 14.80 12.74 -2.47
N ASP A 85 13.80 12.12 -1.86
CA ASP A 85 12.40 12.51 -2.08
C ASP A 85 11.84 13.42 -0.99
N PHE A 86 12.50 13.52 0.17
CA PHE A 86 12.03 14.31 1.34
C PHE A 86 10.58 13.98 1.74
N VAL A 87 10.11 12.78 1.37
CA VAL A 87 8.73 12.34 1.55
C VAL A 87 8.74 10.91 2.06
N LEU A 88 8.18 10.74 3.25
CA LEU A 88 7.94 9.43 3.83
C LEU A 88 6.64 8.86 3.28
N ARG A 89 6.76 8.02 2.24
CA ARG A 89 5.59 7.51 1.50
C ARG A 89 4.77 6.49 2.28
N ALA A 90 5.42 5.56 2.97
CA ALA A 90 4.75 4.44 3.64
C ALA A 90 5.43 4.07 4.95
N ALA A 91 4.63 3.73 5.94
CA ALA A 91 5.05 3.21 7.23
C ALA A 91 3.86 2.49 7.91
N ASN A 92 4.16 1.46 8.69
CA ASN A 92 3.23 0.83 9.62
C ASN A 92 3.50 1.27 11.06
N ASP A 93 4.73 1.65 11.37
CA ASP A 93 5.11 2.16 12.69
C ASP A 93 5.95 3.42 12.56
N LEU A 94 5.64 4.44 13.37
CA LEU A 94 6.42 5.67 13.50
C LEU A 94 6.78 5.93 14.95
N MET A 95 8.04 6.27 15.21
CA MET A 95 8.46 6.84 16.48
C MET A 95 8.81 8.30 16.28
N ILE A 96 8.05 9.18 16.94
CA ILE A 96 8.16 10.63 16.79
C ILE A 96 8.58 11.23 18.13
N LYS A 97 9.42 12.26 18.07
CA LYS A 97 9.81 13.09 19.20
C LYS A 97 9.17 14.46 19.08
N LYS A 98 8.38 14.79 20.10
CA LYS A 98 7.74 16.10 20.25
C LYS A 98 8.76 17.18 20.63
N PRO A 99 8.46 18.47 20.39
CA PRO A 99 9.32 19.59 20.80
C PRO A 99 9.61 19.63 22.31
N ASN A 100 8.70 19.10 23.13
CA ASN A 100 8.88 18.98 24.58
C ASN A 100 9.80 17.80 25.00
N GLY A 101 10.31 17.03 24.05
CA GLY A 101 11.19 15.88 24.28
C GLY A 101 10.47 14.54 24.47
N ASN A 102 9.13 14.52 24.50
CA ASN A 102 8.38 13.26 24.65
C ASN A 102 8.46 12.42 23.37
N LEU A 103 8.55 11.10 23.57
CA LEU A 103 8.49 10.12 22.48
C LEU A 103 7.08 9.56 22.37
N ILE A 104 6.57 9.48 21.14
CA ILE A 104 5.28 8.91 20.81
C ILE A 104 5.50 7.82 19.77
N ASP A 105 5.02 6.62 20.09
CA ASP A 105 4.97 5.49 19.16
C ASP A 105 3.57 5.40 18.55
N ILE A 106 3.51 5.45 17.22
CA ILE A 106 2.29 5.47 16.43
C ILE A 106 2.26 4.22 15.58
N HIS A 107 1.27 3.37 15.84
CA HIS A 107 0.98 2.20 15.01
C HIS A 107 -0.12 2.55 14.00
N ILE A 108 0.18 2.35 12.73
CA ILE A 108 -0.63 2.80 11.60
C ILE A 108 -1.28 1.59 10.94
N LYS A 109 -2.60 1.54 10.97
CA LYS A 109 -3.37 0.50 10.28
C LYS A 109 -3.81 1.00 8.91
N PRO A 110 -3.90 0.13 7.89
CA PRO A 110 -4.39 0.52 6.57
C PRO A 110 -5.77 1.20 6.58
N LEU A 111 -6.63 0.85 7.54
CA LEU A 111 -7.98 1.39 7.69
C LEU A 111 -8.03 2.75 8.38
N ASP A 112 -6.92 3.22 8.97
CA ASP A 112 -6.87 4.52 9.65
C ASP A 112 -6.92 5.69 8.65
N ILE A 113 -6.53 5.43 7.39
CA ILE A 113 -6.60 6.36 6.25
C ILE A 113 -7.56 5.78 5.20
N PRO A 114 -8.88 5.83 5.45
CA PRO A 114 -9.86 5.10 4.64
C PRO A 114 -9.85 5.53 3.18
N GLN A 115 -9.68 6.82 2.90
CA GLN A 115 -9.59 7.33 1.52
C GLN A 115 -8.50 6.61 0.73
N GLN A 116 -7.30 6.48 1.31
CA GLN A 116 -6.18 5.79 0.68
C GLN A 116 -6.45 4.30 0.49
N PHE A 117 -7.03 3.66 1.52
CA PHE A 117 -7.43 2.25 1.44
C PHE A 117 -8.38 1.99 0.26
N TYR A 118 -9.35 2.87 0.04
CA TYR A 118 -10.27 2.75 -1.08
C TYR A 118 -9.57 2.89 -2.43
N TYR A 119 -8.73 3.91 -2.60
CA TYR A 119 -8.08 4.19 -3.89
C TYR A 119 -7.00 3.17 -4.26
N VAL A 120 -6.21 2.71 -3.29
CA VAL A 120 -5.05 1.86 -3.57
C VAL A 120 -5.40 0.38 -3.51
N LEU A 121 -6.37 -0.02 -2.68
CA LEU A 121 -6.73 -1.43 -2.54
C LEU A 121 -8.11 -1.74 -3.12
N VAL A 122 -9.17 -1.06 -2.66
CA VAL A 122 -10.55 -1.45 -3.02
C VAL A 122 -10.81 -1.29 -4.52
N ALA A 123 -10.52 -0.12 -5.09
CA ALA A 123 -10.79 0.14 -6.51
C ALA A 123 -10.00 -0.82 -7.44
N PRO A 124 -8.68 -1.02 -7.27
CA PRO A 124 -7.92 -2.00 -8.05
C PRO A 124 -8.42 -3.43 -7.85
N THR A 125 -8.81 -3.81 -6.64
CA THR A 125 -9.37 -5.15 -6.34
C THR A 125 -10.68 -5.39 -7.10
N CYS A 126 -11.59 -4.41 -7.06
CA CYS A 126 -12.85 -4.48 -7.80
C CYS A 126 -12.61 -4.61 -9.31
N TYR A 127 -11.69 -3.81 -9.87
CA TYR A 127 -11.33 -3.90 -11.28
C TYR A 127 -10.72 -5.25 -11.64
N TYR A 128 -9.81 -5.76 -10.81
CA TYR A 128 -9.19 -7.07 -10.96
C TYR A 128 -10.24 -8.18 -11.03
N PHE A 129 -11.16 -8.26 -10.06
CA PHE A 129 -12.22 -9.28 -10.09
C PHE A 129 -13.21 -9.07 -11.24
N LEU A 130 -13.52 -7.83 -11.62
CA LEU A 130 -14.37 -7.55 -12.77
C LEU A 130 -13.76 -8.09 -14.07
N THR A 131 -12.48 -7.82 -14.32
CA THR A 131 -11.76 -8.33 -15.50
C THR A 131 -11.65 -9.85 -15.49
N PHE A 132 -11.48 -10.46 -14.31
CA PHE A 132 -11.53 -11.91 -14.14
C PHE A 132 -12.89 -12.50 -14.52
N ILE A 133 -13.99 -11.93 -14.00
CA ILE A 133 -15.36 -12.36 -14.31
C ILE A 133 -15.66 -12.23 -15.80
N ILE A 134 -15.27 -11.11 -16.44
CA ILE A 134 -15.44 -10.92 -17.89
C ILE A 134 -14.69 -11.98 -18.66
N SER A 135 -13.45 -12.29 -18.27
CA SER A 135 -12.62 -13.31 -18.93
C SER A 135 -13.24 -14.71 -18.82
N LEU A 136 -13.76 -15.06 -17.64
CA LEU A 136 -14.51 -16.31 -17.44
C LEU A 136 -15.78 -16.34 -18.30
N TYR A 137 -16.56 -15.26 -18.29
CA TYR A 137 -17.79 -15.14 -19.07
C TYR A 137 -17.53 -15.36 -20.57
N LEU A 138 -16.50 -14.73 -21.13
CA LEU A 138 -16.13 -14.87 -22.54
C LEU A 138 -15.73 -16.32 -22.88
N TYR A 139 -14.94 -16.96 -22.01
CA TYR A 139 -14.53 -18.36 -22.22
C TYR A 139 -15.73 -19.32 -22.24
N PHE A 140 -16.63 -19.20 -21.26
CA PHE A 140 -17.82 -20.05 -21.19
C PHE A 140 -18.79 -19.77 -22.34
N LYS A 141 -18.98 -18.51 -22.72
CA LYS A 141 -19.84 -18.14 -23.86
C LYS A 141 -19.28 -18.67 -25.19
N GLN A 142 -17.97 -18.57 -25.43
CA GLN A 142 -17.33 -19.09 -26.63
C GLN A 142 -17.48 -20.61 -26.75
N LYS A 143 -17.42 -21.32 -25.61
CA LYS A 143 -17.66 -22.77 -25.57
C LYS A 143 -19.10 -23.17 -25.89
N ASN A 144 -20.09 -22.28 -25.69
CA ASN A 144 -21.49 -22.55 -26.05
C ASN A 144 -21.83 -22.28 -27.53
N TRP A 145 -20.94 -21.63 -28.29
CA TRP A 145 -21.14 -21.36 -29.72
C TRP A 145 -20.46 -22.39 -30.65
N ILE A 146 -19.61 -23.27 -30.11
CA ILE A 146 -18.87 -24.32 -30.82
C ILE A 146 -19.51 -25.67 -30.50
#